data_AF-A0A099L2G2-F1
#
_entry.id   AF-A0A099L2G2-F1
#
_cell.length_a   1.000
_cell.length_b   1.000
_cell.length_c   1.000
_cell.angle_alpha   90.00
_cell.angle_beta   90.00
_cell.angle_gamma   90.00
#
_symmetry.space_group_name_H-M   'P 1'
#
loop_
_entity.id
_entity.type
_entity.pdbx_description
1 polymer ?
#
loop_
_entity_poly.entity_id
_entity_poly.type
_entity_poly.pdbx_seq_one_letter_code
_entity_poly.pdbx_strand_id
1 'polypeptide(L)'
;MPHVRLSQLYDVKNNITLDLQVESHSTGDREMALKHLNKTQTGDLVVYDRGYPAVWFYKYHRLKNVDFPSIEKSLRRCRKDKISTESLCLRLVRVELPSGEPEILVSSLTDLKAYPTSIFDNLYHQR
;
A
#
# COMPACT_ATOMS: atom_id res chain seq x y z
N MET A 1 28.42 3.19 -9.13
CA MET A 1 27.00 2.87 -8.90
C MET A 1 26.72 3.02 -7.41
N PRO A 2 25.51 3.44 -6.98
CA PRO A 2 25.20 3.49 -5.56
C PRO A 2 25.16 2.05 -5.01
N HIS A 3 25.79 1.83 -3.86
CA HIS A 3 25.87 0.49 -3.23
C HIS A 3 24.77 0.27 -2.19
N VAL A 4 24.22 1.37 -1.66
CA VAL A 4 23.31 1.40 -0.52
C VAL A 4 22.17 2.38 -0.81
N ARG A 5 20.97 2.06 -0.31
CA ARG A 5 19.80 2.92 -0.31
C ARG A 5 19.50 3.34 1.12
N LEU A 6 19.28 4.63 1.30
CA LEU A 6 18.84 5.24 2.56
C LEU A 6 17.37 5.64 2.41
N SER A 7 16.55 5.31 3.40
CA SER A 7 15.15 5.75 3.48
C SER A 7 14.86 6.25 4.89
N GLN A 8 14.14 7.37 4.98
CA GLN A 8 13.89 8.06 6.23
C GLN A 8 12.40 8.39 6.34
N LEU A 9 11.81 8.05 7.48
CA LEU A 9 10.53 8.58 7.92
C LEU A 9 10.79 9.73 8.88
N TYR A 10 10.36 10.92 8.48
CA TYR A 10 10.67 12.16 9.18
C TYR A 10 9.39 12.88 9.61
N ASP A 11 9.30 13.23 10.89
CA ASP A 11 8.25 14.10 11.41
C ASP A 11 8.67 15.56 11.24
N VAL A 12 8.05 16.22 10.26
CA VAL A 12 8.32 17.62 9.93
C VAL A 12 7.87 18.58 11.03
N LYS A 13 6.79 18.25 11.77
CA LYS A 13 6.23 19.15 12.80
C LYS A 13 7.13 19.19 14.02
N ASN A 14 7.64 18.04 14.44
CA ASN A 14 8.47 17.91 15.62
C ASN A 14 9.98 17.94 15.30
N ASN A 15 10.35 17.97 14.02
CA ASN A 15 11.74 18.02 13.54
C ASN A 15 12.58 16.83 14.03
N ILE A 16 11.99 15.63 14.00
CA ILE A 16 12.60 14.37 14.46
C ILE A 16 12.54 13.28 13.39
N THR A 17 13.55 12.42 13.39
CA THR A 17 13.53 11.18 12.59
C THR A 17 12.79 10.11 13.38
N LEU A 18 11.69 9.60 12.83
CA LEU A 18 10.92 8.51 13.44
C LEU A 18 11.52 7.14 13.07
N ASP A 19 12.08 7.01 11.87
CA ASP A 19 12.72 5.79 11.40
C ASP A 19 13.76 6.09 10.32
N LEU A 20 14.88 5.37 10.35
CA LEU A 20 15.95 5.47 9.35
C LEU A 20 16.40 4.06 8.97
N GLN A 21 16.31 3.74 7.69
CA GLN A 21 16.64 2.43 7.14
C GLN A 21 17.81 2.54 6.17
N VAL A 22 18.70 1.54 6.23
CA VAL A 22 19.87 1.39 5.36
C VAL A 22 19.79 0.00 4.74
N GLU A 23 19.67 -0.06 3.42
CA GLU A 23 19.47 -1.32 2.69
C GLU A 23 20.37 -1.36 1.45
N SER A 24 20.50 -2.53 0.83
CA SER A 24 21.16 -2.65 -0.48
C SER A 24 20.46 -1.76 -1.52
N HIS A 25 21.22 -1.24 -2.49
CA HIS A 25 20.65 -0.48 -3.60
C HIS A 25 19.62 -1.28 -4.42
N SER A 26 19.70 -2.62 -4.40
CA SER A 26 18.75 -3.53 -5.04
C SER A 26 17.36 -3.50 -4.40
N THR A 27 17.25 -3.09 -3.13
CA THR A 27 15.97 -2.98 -2.42
C THR A 27 15.18 -1.81 -2.97
N GLY A 28 13.90 -2.05 -3.29
CA GLY A 28 13.03 -1.05 -3.90
C GLY A 28 12.55 0.00 -2.91
N ASP A 29 12.40 1.25 -3.37
CA ASP A 29 11.88 2.37 -2.56
C ASP A 29 10.55 2.04 -1.86
N ARG A 30 9.66 1.34 -2.57
CA ARG A 30 8.33 0.95 -2.05
C ARG A 30 8.40 -0.04 -0.91
N GLU A 31 9.37 -0.94 -0.93
CA GLU A 31 9.55 -1.93 0.13
C GLU A 31 9.99 -1.25 1.43
N MET A 32 10.97 -0.35 1.35
CA MET A 32 11.44 0.43 2.51
C MET A 32 10.33 1.34 3.06
N ALA A 33 9.51 1.93 2.20
CA ALA A 33 8.35 2.72 2.63
C ALA A 33 7.29 1.88 3.35
N LEU A 34 7.03 0.63 2.93
CA LEU A 34 6.13 -0.27 3.67
C LEU A 34 6.67 -0.57 5.08
N LYS A 35 7.98 -0.76 5.22
CA LYS A 35 8.62 -0.95 6.53
C LYS A 35 8.42 0.28 7.41
N HIS A 36 8.55 1.50 6.86
CA HIS A 36 8.29 2.75 7.58
C HIS A 36 6.83 2.88 8.07
N LEU A 37 5.84 2.37 7.32
CA LEU A 37 4.43 2.42 7.73
C LEU A 37 4.13 1.62 9.00
N ASN A 38 5.00 0.71 9.43
CA ASN A 38 4.86 0.05 10.73
C ASN A 38 5.20 0.99 11.90
N LYS A 39 5.74 2.18 11.63
CA LYS A 39 6.07 3.22 12.61
C LYS A 39 5.06 4.36 12.64
N THR A 40 3.99 4.26 11.85
CA THR A 40 2.89 5.25 11.79
C THR A 40 1.67 4.73 12.53
N GLN A 41 0.82 5.65 12.98
CA GLN A 41 -0.46 5.37 13.63
C GLN A 41 -1.64 5.87 12.78
N THR A 42 -2.83 5.37 13.10
CA THR A 42 -4.08 5.84 12.48
C THR A 42 -4.22 7.36 12.62
N GLY A 43 -4.48 8.04 11.51
CA GLY A 43 -4.63 9.50 11.47
C GLY A 43 -3.33 10.26 11.16
N ASP A 44 -2.19 9.59 11.03
CA ASP A 44 -0.97 10.22 10.50
C ASP A 44 -1.11 10.47 8.99
N LEU A 45 -0.55 11.61 8.54
CA LEU A 45 -0.43 11.96 7.13
C LEU A 45 1.00 11.70 6.67
N VAL A 46 1.18 10.79 5.71
CA VAL A 46 2.50 10.44 5.17
C VAL A 46 2.65 10.98 3.75
N VAL A 47 3.78 11.64 3.48
CA VAL A 47 4.09 12.25 2.18
C VAL A 47 5.39 11.66 1.64
N TYR A 48 5.41 11.32 0.35
CA TYR A 48 6.60 10.80 -0.32
C TYR A 48 7.05 11.72 -1.46
N ASP A 49 8.36 11.87 -1.64
CA ASP A 49 8.96 12.78 -2.62
C ASP A 49 8.60 12.36 -4.07
N ARG A 50 8.84 11.11 -4.48
CA ARG A 50 8.61 10.63 -5.88
C ARG A 50 8.40 9.11 -5.97
N GLY A 51 7.68 8.63 -7.00
CA GLY A 51 7.70 7.22 -7.43
C GLY A 51 6.68 6.26 -6.78
N TYR A 52 5.86 6.75 -5.85
CA TYR A 52 4.86 5.95 -5.13
C TYR A 52 3.43 5.84 -5.72
N PRO A 53 3.06 6.39 -6.89
CA PRO A 53 1.70 6.24 -7.41
C PRO A 53 1.50 4.88 -8.09
N ALA A 54 1.70 3.80 -7.34
CA ALA A 54 1.20 2.49 -7.71
C ALA A 54 -0.15 2.28 -7.03
N VAL A 55 -1.16 1.82 -7.78
CA VAL A 55 -2.54 1.63 -7.27
C VAL A 55 -2.56 0.74 -6.01
N TRP A 56 -1.68 -0.27 -5.94
CA TRP A 56 -1.55 -1.13 -4.78
C TRP A 56 -0.97 -0.42 -3.54
N PHE A 57 -0.11 0.58 -3.72
CA PHE A 57 0.52 1.32 -2.63
C PHE A 57 -0.48 2.31 -1.99
N TYR A 58 -1.32 2.94 -2.83
CA TYR A 58 -2.51 3.66 -2.39
C TYR A 58 -3.47 2.75 -1.61
N LYS A 59 -3.67 1.53 -2.11
CA LYS A 59 -4.51 0.55 -1.42
C LYS A 59 -3.93 0.17 -0.05
N TYR A 60 -2.63 -0.04 0.08
CA TYR A 60 -2.00 -0.40 1.35
C TYR A 60 -2.16 0.69 2.42
N HIS A 61 -2.02 1.97 2.05
CA HIS A 61 -2.28 3.10 2.93
C HIS A 61 -3.72 3.11 3.48
N ARG A 62 -4.70 2.83 2.60
CA ARG A 62 -6.10 2.66 3.00
C ARG A 62 -6.30 1.54 4.03
N LEU A 63 -5.54 0.44 3.95
CA LEU A 63 -5.69 -0.69 4.90
C LEU A 63 -5.13 -0.37 6.28
N LYS A 64 -4.12 0.50 6.33
CA LYS A 64 -3.48 0.94 7.58
C LYS A 64 -4.17 2.17 8.19
N ASN A 65 -5.22 2.70 7.55
CA ASN A 65 -5.87 3.97 7.92
C ASN A 65 -4.86 5.13 8.06
N VAL A 66 -3.87 5.16 7.16
CA VAL A 66 -2.87 6.22 7.07
C VAL A 66 -3.15 7.01 5.80
N ASP A 67 -3.23 8.33 5.92
CA ASP A 67 -3.58 9.18 4.79
C ASP A 67 -2.38 9.38 3.87
N PHE A 68 -2.63 9.23 2.56
CA PHE A 68 -1.66 9.53 1.50
C PHE A 68 -2.31 10.41 0.44
N PRO A 69 -1.77 11.62 0.18
CA PRO A 69 -2.33 12.50 -0.83
C PRO A 69 -2.08 11.95 -2.23
N SER A 70 -3.15 11.71 -2.99
CA SER A 70 -3.05 11.40 -4.41
C SER A 70 -2.54 12.65 -5.16
N ILE A 71 -1.32 12.58 -5.69
CA ILE A 71 -0.72 13.71 -6.37
C ILE A 71 -1.49 14.01 -7.66
N GLU A 72 -1.68 15.29 -7.95
CA GLU A 72 -2.39 15.82 -9.13
C GLU A 72 -1.91 15.17 -10.44
N LYS A 73 -0.63 14.77 -10.56
CA LYS A 73 -0.07 14.06 -11.72
C LYS A 73 -0.74 12.69 -11.97
N SER A 74 -1.04 11.93 -10.92
CA SER A 74 -1.74 10.65 -11.01
C SER A 74 -3.19 10.87 -11.39
N LEU A 75 -3.85 11.87 -10.79
CA LEU A 75 -5.21 12.27 -11.16
C LEU A 75 -5.29 12.77 -12.61
N ARG A 76 -4.31 13.56 -13.06
CA ARG A 76 -4.18 14.03 -14.46
C ARG A 76 -3.98 12.87 -15.43
N ARG A 77 -3.18 11.86 -15.06
CA ARG A 77 -3.01 10.65 -15.87
C ARG A 77 -4.28 9.82 -15.93
N CYS A 78 -4.96 9.60 -14.80
CA CYS A 78 -6.27 8.96 -14.76
C CYS A 78 -7.27 9.71 -15.66
N ARG A 79 -7.35 11.04 -15.56
CA ARG A 79 -8.20 11.87 -16.43
C ARG A 79 -7.82 11.77 -17.91
N LYS A 80 -6.52 11.80 -18.24
CA LYS A 80 -6.01 11.65 -19.63
C LYS A 80 -6.38 10.29 -20.23
N ASP A 81 -6.22 9.24 -19.45
CA ASP A 81 -6.51 7.86 -19.87
C ASP A 81 -7.99 7.49 -19.71
N LYS A 82 -8.85 8.47 -19.34
CA LYS A 82 -10.29 8.32 -19.07
C LYS A 82 -10.61 7.24 -18.00
N ILE A 83 -9.72 7.08 -17.05
CA ILE A 83 -9.85 6.20 -15.89
C ILE A 83 -10.48 6.99 -14.74
N SER A 84 -11.47 6.40 -14.05
CA SER A 84 -12.15 7.04 -12.93
C SER A 84 -11.17 7.41 -11.81
N THR A 85 -11.35 8.62 -11.26
CA THR A 85 -10.62 9.12 -10.07
C THR A 85 -11.44 8.99 -8.80
N GLU A 86 -12.63 8.40 -8.88
CA GLU A 86 -13.46 8.17 -7.72
C GLU A 86 -12.82 7.14 -6.78
N SER A 87 -13.17 7.25 -5.51
CA SER A 87 -12.75 6.26 -4.52
C SER A 87 -13.31 4.88 -4.90
N LEU A 88 -12.44 3.92 -5.16
CA LEU A 88 -12.85 2.56 -5.43
C LEU A 88 -13.13 1.83 -4.12
N CYS A 89 -14.37 1.36 -3.94
CA CYS A 89 -14.71 0.47 -2.84
C CYS A 89 -14.17 -0.93 -3.14
N LEU A 90 -13.25 -1.41 -2.32
CA LEU A 90 -12.62 -2.72 -2.45
C LEU A 90 -12.75 -3.49 -1.14
N ARG A 91 -12.87 -4.80 -1.27
CA ARG A 91 -12.81 -5.75 -0.16
C ARG A 91 -11.39 -6.29 -0.01
N LEU A 92 -10.97 -6.41 1.25
CA LEU A 92 -9.87 -7.28 1.63
C LEU A 92 -10.42 -8.64 2.02
N VAL A 93 -9.77 -9.69 1.53
CA VAL A 93 -10.07 -11.06 1.92
C VAL A 93 -8.80 -11.67 2.47
N ARG A 94 -8.81 -12.01 3.76
CA ARG A 94 -7.74 -12.78 4.39
C ARG A 94 -7.99 -14.25 4.09
N VAL A 95 -6.96 -14.94 3.59
CA VAL A 95 -6.95 -16.37 3.31
C VAL A 95 -5.83 -16.99 4.16
N GLU A 96 -6.12 -18.10 4.82
CA GLU A 96 -5.11 -18.85 5.56
C GLU A 96 -4.45 -19.85 4.64
N LEU A 97 -3.13 -19.77 4.47
CA LEU A 97 -2.40 -20.73 3.66
C LEU A 97 -2.11 -22.02 4.44
N PRO A 98 -1.91 -23.16 3.76
CA PRO A 98 -1.46 -24.40 4.42
C PRO A 98 -0.14 -24.26 5.18
N SER A 99 0.68 -23.26 4.83
CA SER A 99 1.91 -22.91 5.54
C SER A 99 1.70 -22.26 6.90
N GLY A 100 0.46 -21.85 7.23
CA GLY A 100 0.13 -21.11 8.45
C GLY A 100 0.30 -19.59 8.36
N GLU A 101 0.82 -19.09 7.23
CA GLU A 101 0.94 -17.65 6.98
C GLU A 101 -0.33 -17.11 6.31
N PRO A 102 -0.86 -15.96 6.75
CA PRO A 102 -2.04 -15.35 6.12
C PRO A 102 -1.67 -14.58 4.86
N GLU A 103 -2.45 -14.74 3.80
CA GLU A 103 -2.38 -13.90 2.61
C GLU A 103 -3.59 -12.96 2.50
N ILE A 104 -3.35 -11.73 2.05
CA ILE A 104 -4.38 -10.70 1.89
C ILE A 104 -4.67 -10.48 0.41
N LEU A 105 -5.84 -10.95 -0.02
CA LEU A 105 -6.36 -10.73 -1.35
C LEU A 105 -7.16 -9.44 -1.45
N VAL A 106 -7.18 -8.92 -2.68
CA VAL A 106 -7.89 -7.71 -3.06
C VAL A 106 -9.00 -8.07 -4.03
N SER A 107 -10.24 -7.70 -3.73
CA SER A 107 -11.37 -7.90 -4.63
C SER A 107 -12.25 -6.66 -4.72
N SER A 108 -12.85 -6.42 -5.89
CA SER A 108 -13.94 -5.47 -6.06
C SER A 108 -15.30 -6.05 -5.70
N LEU A 109 -15.38 -7.35 -5.39
CA LEU A 109 -16.61 -8.04 -4.95
C LEU A 109 -16.85 -7.77 -3.46
N THR A 110 -17.65 -6.75 -3.16
CA THR A 110 -17.87 -6.23 -1.80
C THR A 110 -19.06 -6.87 -1.08
N ASP A 111 -19.99 -7.51 -1.81
CA ASP A 111 -21.14 -8.20 -1.20
C ASP A 111 -20.71 -9.49 -0.50
N LEU A 112 -20.79 -9.50 0.84
CA LEU A 112 -20.37 -10.62 1.67
C LEU A 112 -21.32 -11.82 1.58
N LYS A 113 -22.59 -11.60 1.22
CA LYS A 113 -23.60 -12.66 1.11
C LYS A 113 -23.53 -13.34 -0.25
N ALA A 114 -23.39 -12.56 -1.32
CA ALA A 114 -23.24 -13.09 -2.67
C ALA A 114 -21.86 -13.74 -2.90
N TYR A 115 -20.81 -13.21 -2.25
CA TYR A 115 -19.43 -13.66 -2.43
C TYR A 115 -18.77 -14.00 -1.08
N PRO A 116 -19.06 -15.16 -0.47
CA PRO A 116 -18.47 -15.54 0.81
C PRO A 116 -16.95 -15.74 0.69
N THR A 117 -16.21 -15.52 1.77
CA THR A 117 -14.72 -15.61 1.79
C THR A 117 -14.19 -16.94 1.27
N SER A 118 -14.92 -18.04 1.50
CA SER A 118 -14.55 -19.40 1.08
C SER A 118 -14.32 -19.57 -0.42
N ILE A 119 -14.95 -18.75 -1.28
CA ILE A 119 -14.72 -18.84 -2.72
C ILE A 119 -13.33 -18.34 -3.12
N PHE A 120 -12.75 -17.42 -2.34
CA PHE A 120 -11.43 -16.83 -2.63
C PHE A 120 -10.31 -17.77 -2.20
N ASP A 121 -10.53 -18.56 -1.15
CA ASP A 121 -9.63 -19.63 -0.73
C ASP A 121 -9.45 -20.66 -1.84
N ASN A 122 -10.57 -21.14 -2.40
CA ASN A 122 -10.57 -22.06 -3.53
C ASN A 122 -9.89 -21.49 -4.80
N LEU A 123 -10.07 -20.19 -5.08
CA LEU A 123 -9.46 -19.53 -6.23
C LEU A 123 -7.96 -19.31 -6.06
N TYR A 124 -7.49 -19.13 -4.83
CA TYR A 124 -6.07 -19.01 -4.55
C TYR A 124 -5.31 -20.29 -4.90
N HIS A 125 -5.87 -21.45 -4.54
CA HIS A 125 -5.29 -22.77 -4.86
C HIS A 125 -5.31 -23.14 -6.35
N GLN A 126 -5.92 -22.33 -7.21
CA GLN A 126 -5.94 -22.52 -8.66
C GLN A 126 -4.92 -21.63 -9.40
N ARG A 127 -4.14 -20.82 -8.68
CA ARG A 127 -3.03 -20.03 -9.23
C ARG A 127 -1.72 -20.80 -9.19
#